data_AF-A0A538TJ79-F1
#
_entry.id   AF-A0A538TJ79-F1
#
_cell.length_a   1.000
_cell.length_b   1.000
_cell.length_c   1.000
_cell.angle_alpha   90.00
_cell.angle_beta   90.00
_cell.angle_gamma   90.00
#
_symmetry.space_group_name_H-M   'P 1'
#
loop_
_entity.id
_entity.type
_entity.pdbx_description
1 polymer ?
#
loop_
_entity_poly.entity_id
_entity_poly.type
_entity_poly.pdbx_seq_one_letter_code
_entity_poly.pdbx_strand_id
1 'polypeptide(L)' 'MGSERLYYDDAYTTRFNAEVAERTEREGRAAVELAATYFYPESGGQEADRGILGPARVLDVQADERGRIWHTVDAALE' A
#
# COMPACT_ATOMS: atom_id res chain seq x y z
N MET A 1 7.28 0.81 -14.19
CA MET A 1 6.49 1.95 -13.69
C MET A 1 6.18 1.64 -12.24
N GLY A 2 6.17 2.64 -11.36
CA GLY A 2 5.76 2.45 -9.97
C GLY A 2 4.25 2.61 -9.81
N SER A 3 3.74 2.36 -8.60
CA SER A 3 2.33 2.53 -8.28
C SER A 3 1.85 3.98 -8.51
N GLU A 4 0.63 4.12 -9.03
CA GLU A 4 -0.06 5.40 -9.12
C GLU A 4 -0.54 5.87 -7.73
N ARG A 5 -0.29 7.15 -7.41
CA ARG A 5 -0.45 7.72 -6.08
C ARG A 5 -1.71 8.58 -6.02
N LEU A 6 -2.85 7.91 -5.84
CA LEU A 6 -4.17 8.54 -5.90
C LEU A 6 -4.46 9.44 -4.68
N TYR A 7 -3.72 9.27 -3.58
CA TYR A 7 -3.79 10.15 -2.40
C TYR A 7 -3.40 11.61 -2.68
N TYR A 8 -2.71 11.91 -3.80
CA TYR A 8 -2.49 13.28 -4.24
C TYR A 8 -3.69 13.91 -4.94
N ASP A 9 -4.60 13.08 -5.49
CA ASP A 9 -5.79 13.52 -6.21
C ASP A 9 -6.95 13.78 -5.23
N ASP A 10 -7.22 12.81 -4.35
CA ASP A 10 -8.23 12.96 -3.29
C ASP A 10 -7.81 12.24 -2.00
N ALA A 11 -7.34 13.02 -1.02
CA ALA A 11 -6.90 12.51 0.28
C ALA A 11 -8.04 12.08 1.21
N TYR A 12 -9.30 12.31 0.84
CA TYR A 12 -10.47 11.96 1.65
C TYR A 12 -11.08 10.60 1.29
N THR A 13 -10.60 9.99 0.20
CA THR A 13 -11.05 8.66 -0.23
C THR A 13 -10.55 7.59 0.74
N THR A 14 -11.50 6.95 1.43
CA THR A 14 -11.24 5.92 2.44
C THR A 14 -11.57 4.50 1.98
N ARG A 15 -12.20 4.36 0.81
CA ARG A 15 -12.59 3.07 0.23
C ARG A 15 -12.44 3.12 -1.29
N PHE A 16 -11.71 2.16 -1.84
CA PHE A 16 -11.43 2.07 -3.27
C PHE A 16 -11.17 0.62 -3.68
N ASN A 17 -11.16 0.37 -4.99
CA ASN A 17 -10.73 -0.89 -5.58
C ASN A 17 -9.39 -0.67 -6.30
N ALA A 18 -8.49 -1.64 -6.21
CA ALA A 18 -7.20 -1.59 -6.89
C ALA A 18 -6.79 -3.00 -7.34
N GLU A 19 -6.00 -3.03 -8.41
CA GLU A 19 -5.36 -4.26 -8.89
C GLU A 19 -4.03 -4.49 -8.16
N VAL A 20 -3.77 -5.74 -7.79
CA VAL A 20 -2.48 -6.15 -7.22
C VAL A 20 -1.49 -6.33 -8.36
N ALA A 21 -0.47 -5.46 -8.40
CA ALA A 21 0.59 -5.51 -9.40
C ALA A 21 1.64 -6.59 -9.07
N GLU A 22 2.04 -6.68 -7.81
CA GLU A 22 3.06 -7.63 -7.35
C GLU A 22 2.76 -8.11 -5.92
N ARG A 23 3.11 -9.37 -5.63
CA ARG A 23 3.01 -9.96 -4.29
C ARG A 23 4.41 -10.42 -3.88
N THR A 24 4.81 -10.13 -2.64
CA THR A 24 6.12 -10.48 -2.11
C THR A 24 6.08 -10.68 -0.60
N GLU A 25 7.24 -10.94 -0.01
CA GLU A 25 7.42 -10.94 1.44
C GLU A 25 8.44 -9.88 1.84
N ARG A 26 8.12 -9.08 2.85
CA ARG A 26 8.98 -8.03 3.42
C ARG A 26 9.04 -8.24 4.94
N GLU A 27 10.26 -8.33 5.47
CA GLU A 27 10.49 -8.53 6.92
C GLU A 27 9.74 -9.73 7.51
N GLY A 28 9.60 -10.81 6.73
CA GLY A 28 8.88 -12.02 7.13
C GLY A 28 7.37 -11.89 7.18
N ARG A 29 6.80 -10.84 6.55
CA ARG A 29 5.36 -10.61 6.41
C ARG A 29 4.98 -10.51 4.94
N ALA A 30 3.74 -10.86 4.62
CA ALA A 30 3.20 -10.68 3.29
C ALA A 30 3.15 -9.18 2.94
N ALA A 31 3.54 -8.84 1.72
CA ALA A 31 3.51 -7.48 1.21
C ALA A 31 2.99 -7.46 -0.24
N VAL A 32 2.24 -6.43 -0.57
CA VAL A 32 1.67 -6.28 -1.92
C VAL A 32 1.91 -4.89 -2.49
N GLU A 33 2.23 -4.86 -3.79
CA GLU A 33 2.22 -3.66 -4.59
C GLU A 33 0.85 -3.53 -5.25
N LEU A 34 0.21 -2.38 -5.11
CA LEU A 34 -0.99 -2.04 -5.86
C LEU A 34 -0.60 -1.22 -7.09
N ALA A 35 -1.30 -1.43 -8.20
CA ALA A 35 -1.09 -0.63 -9.42
C ALA A 35 -1.44 0.86 -9.18
N ALA A 36 -2.45 1.11 -8.36
CA ALA A 36 -2.84 2.45 -7.90
C ALA A 36 -3.32 2.36 -6.43
N THR A 37 -2.98 3.37 -5.61
CA THR A 37 -3.32 3.35 -4.18
C THR A 37 -3.65 4.73 -3.62
N TYR A 38 -4.63 4.77 -2.72
CA TYR A 38 -4.90 5.91 -1.83
C TYR A 38 -4.21 5.80 -0.46
N PHE A 39 -3.53 4.68 -0.16
CA PHE A 39 -2.72 4.60 1.07
C PHE A 39 -1.47 5.46 0.93
N TYR A 40 -1.29 6.38 1.88
CA TYR A 40 -0.10 7.18 2.00
C TYR A 40 1.07 6.36 2.59
N PRO A 41 2.22 6.27 1.91
CA PRO A 41 3.42 5.67 2.48
C PRO A 41 4.04 6.58 3.54
N GLU A 42 4.74 6.02 4.53
CA GLU A 42 5.47 6.83 5.51
C GLU A 42 6.47 7.76 4.80
N SER A 43 6.32 9.07 5.01
CA SER A 43 7.19 10.06 4.38
C SER A 43 7.09 11.43 5.05
N GLY A 44 8.17 12.20 5.02
CA GLY A 44 8.18 13.58 5.51
C GLY A 44 7.87 13.74 7.00
N GLY A 45 8.01 12.67 7.80
CA GLY A 45 7.65 12.64 9.22
C GLY A 45 6.18 12.34 9.51
N GLN A 46 5.37 12.09 8.47
CA GLN A 46 4.01 11.58 8.60
C GLN A 46 4.03 10.05 8.57
N GLU A 47 3.35 9.45 9.54
CA GLU A 47 3.18 7.99 9.65
C GLU A 47 2.41 7.43 8.44
N ALA A 48 2.71 6.17 8.09
CA ALA A 48 1.99 5.44 7.05
C ALA A 48 0.49 5.26 7.38
N ASP A 49 -0.33 5.28 6.32
CA ASP A 49 -1.74 4.95 6.45
C ASP A 49 -1.97 3.49 6.86
N ARG A 50 -3.04 3.27 7.61
CA ARG A 50 -3.48 1.95 8.04
C ARG A 50 -4.90 1.68 7.58
N GLY A 51 -5.22 0.41 7.37
CA GLY A 51 -6.53 0.02 6.89
C GLY A 51 -6.63 -1.46 6.62
N ILE A 52 -7.50 -1.81 5.68
CA ILE A 52 -7.80 -3.19 5.32
C ILE A 52 -7.73 -3.30 3.80
N LEU A 53 -7.02 -4.31 3.30
CA LEU A 53 -7.01 -4.74 1.91
C LEU A 53 -7.65 -6.13 1.85
N GLY A 54 -8.82 -6.24 1.20
CA GLY A 54 -9.58 -7.49 1.20
C GLY A 54 -9.85 -7.99 2.65
N PRO A 55 -9.40 -9.20 3.04
CA PRO A 55 -9.50 -9.68 4.41
C PRO A 55 -8.31 -9.29 5.31
N ALA A 56 -7.22 -8.75 4.76
CA ALA A 56 -5.97 -8.53 5.49
C ALA A 56 -5.83 -7.08 5.99
N ARG A 57 -5.21 -6.90 7.16
CA ARG A 57 -4.94 -5.59 7.76
C ARG A 57 -3.62 -5.06 7.25
N VAL A 58 -3.60 -3.79 6.81
CA VAL A 58 -2.37 -3.08 6.45
C VAL A 58 -1.66 -2.66 7.74
N LEU A 59 -0.44 -3.16 7.89
CA LEU A 59 0.43 -2.93 9.04
C LEU A 59 1.39 -1.77 8.80
N ASP A 60 1.87 -1.64 7.56
CA ASP A 60 2.83 -0.61 7.15
C ASP A 60 2.71 -0.33 5.65
N VAL A 61 3.07 0.88 5.23
CA VAL A 61 3.07 1.30 3.81
C VAL A 61 4.35 2.05 3.50
N GLN A 62 5.13 1.55 2.54
CA GLN A 62 6.45 2.09 2.21
C GLN A 62 6.63 2.30 0.72
N ALA A 63 7.28 3.40 0.35
CA ALA A 63 7.70 3.64 -1.03
C ALA A 63 9.14 3.13 -1.24
N ASP A 64 9.37 2.34 -2.29
CA ASP A 64 10.74 1.99 -2.70
C ASP A 64 11.37 3.06 -3.61
N GLU A 65 12.67 2.94 -3.85
CA GLU A 65 13.44 3.87 -4.69
C GLU A 65 12.93 3.96 -6.15
N ARG A 66 12.14 2.99 -6.60
CA ARG A 66 11.54 2.93 -7.93
C ARG A 66 10.13 3.52 -7.94
N GLY A 67 9.67 4.06 -6.81
CA GLY A 67 8.36 4.67 -6.63
C GLY A 67 7.22 3.68 -6.44
N ARG A 68 7.51 2.38 -6.21
CA ARG A 68 6.48 1.37 -5.93
C ARG A 68 6.01 1.49 -4.49
N ILE A 69 4.70 1.38 -4.27
CA ILE A 69 4.11 1.47 -2.94
C ILE A 69 3.77 0.07 -2.44
N TRP A 70 4.51 -0.34 -1.42
CA TRP A 70 4.39 -1.64 -0.77
C TRP A 70 3.49 -1.54 0.46
N HIS A 71 2.50 -2.40 0.53
CA HIS A 71 1.58 -2.52 1.67
C HIS A 71 1.90 -3.82 2.39
N THR A 72 2.52 -3.73 3.56
CA THR A 72 2.77 -4.90 4.42
C THR A 72 1.49 -5.25 5.15
N VAL A 73 1.10 -6.51 5.13
CA VAL A 73 -0.18 -7.00 5.66
C VAL A 73 0.01 -8.15 6.66
N ASP A 74 -0.98 -8.36 7.52
CA ASP A 74 -0.97 -9.41 8.55
C ASP A 74 -1.31 -10.82 8.00
N ALA A 75 -1.91 -10.89 6.83
CA ALA A 75 -2.25 -12.12 6.12
C ALA A 75 -2.04 -11.96 4.62
N ALA A 76 -1.71 -13.05 3.92
CA ALA A 76 -1.59 -13.04 2.47
C ALA A 76 -2.95 -12.75 1.80
N LEU A 77 -2.93 -11.98 0.72
CA LEU A 77 -4.10 -11.74 -0.12
C LEU A 77 -4.22 -12.88 -1.15
N GLU A 78 -5.33 -13.61 -1.09
CA GLU A 78 -5.70 -14.64 -2.09
C GLU A 78 -5.97 -14.05 -3.48
#